data_AF-A0A7C1SN71-F1
#
_entry.id   AF-A0A7C1SN71-F1
#
_cell.length_a   1.000
_cell.length_b   1.000
_cell.length_c   1.000
_cell.angle_alpha   90.00
_cell.angle_beta   90.00
_cell.angle_gamma   90.00
#
_symmetry.space_group_name_H-M   'P 1'
#
loop_
_entity.id
_entity.type
_entity.pdbx_description
1 polymer ?
#
loop_
_entity_poly.entity_id
_entity_poly.type
_entity_poly.pdbx_seq_one_letter_code
_entity_poly.pdbx_strand_id
1 'polypeptide(L)'
;MGVVSGVERFLLAYIYYEYGGKLYFQAVGEEAAESFLAEFIAEEFVPRSNPNFSKVCEGFAGALRSLHEKGLVVMRGFEVMLTEEGKRLASSVPQEEYKEVKKKFRQTK
;
A
#
# COMPACT_ATOMS: atom_id res chain seq x y z
N MET A 1 -8.16 -18.80 -4.47
CA MET A 1 -7.70 -17.45 -4.08
C MET A 1 -6.19 -17.41 -4.26
N GLY A 2 -5.66 -16.45 -5.02
CA GLY A 2 -4.22 -16.34 -5.25
C GLY A 2 -3.46 -15.99 -3.97
N VAL A 3 -2.20 -16.42 -3.86
CA VAL A 3 -1.33 -16.12 -2.71
C VAL A 3 -1.15 -14.60 -2.60
N VAL A 4 -1.29 -14.06 -1.39
CA VAL A 4 -1.00 -12.65 -1.09
C VAL A 4 0.48 -12.53 -0.73
N SER A 5 1.22 -11.72 -1.47
CA SER A 5 2.65 -11.49 -1.29
C SER A 5 2.95 -10.68 -0.02
N GLY A 6 4.21 -10.66 0.41
CA GLY A 6 4.63 -9.85 1.56
C GLY A 6 4.35 -8.35 1.38
N VAL A 7 4.54 -7.82 0.17
CA VAL A 7 4.26 -6.41 -0.15
C VAL A 7 2.75 -6.12 -0.11
N GLU A 8 1.94 -7.03 -0.64
CA GLU A 8 0.48 -6.91 -0.61
C GLU A 8 -0.06 -6.96 0.83
N ARG A 9 0.45 -7.89 1.67
CA ARG A 9 0.08 -7.95 3.10
C ARG A 9 0.46 -6.66 3.82
N PHE A 10 1.64 -6.12 3.53
CA PHE A 10 2.09 -4.86 4.10
C PHE A 10 1.16 -3.69 3.72
N LEU A 11 0.80 -3.55 2.43
CA LEU A 11 -0.09 -2.48 1.98
C LEU A 11 -1.50 -2.59 2.57
N LEU A 12 -2.05 -3.81 2.68
CA LEU A 12 -3.32 -4.04 3.35
C LEU A 12 -3.26 -3.59 4.83
N ALA A 13 -2.20 -4.00 5.55
CA ALA A 13 -2.00 -3.61 6.94
C ALA A 13 -1.81 -2.08 7.08
N TYR A 14 -1.06 -1.45 6.18
CA TYR A 14 -0.85 -0.02 6.15
C TYR A 14 -2.17 0.76 6.01
N ILE A 15 -2.97 0.44 4.98
CA ILE A 15 -4.28 1.09 4.76
C ILE A 15 -5.20 0.85 5.96
N TYR A 16 -5.16 -0.33 6.57
CA TYR A 16 -5.97 -0.66 7.74
C TYR A 16 -5.56 0.13 8.99
N TYR A 17 -4.28 0.09 9.37
CA TYR A 17 -3.82 0.65 10.63
C TYR A 17 -3.62 2.16 10.62
N GLU A 18 -3.22 2.74 9.49
CA GLU A 18 -2.96 4.19 9.39
C GLU A 18 -4.21 4.97 8.97
N TYR A 19 -5.12 4.32 8.21
CA TYR A 19 -6.28 4.99 7.60
C TYR A 19 -7.61 4.29 7.89
N GLY A 20 -7.66 3.33 8.81
CA GLY A 20 -8.91 2.65 9.17
C GLY A 20 -9.53 1.83 8.03
N GLY A 21 -8.73 1.45 7.03
CA GLY A 21 -9.17 0.68 5.87
C GLY A 21 -9.63 1.52 4.68
N LYS A 22 -9.48 2.84 4.73
CA LYS A 22 -9.91 3.73 3.64
C LYS A 22 -9.03 4.97 3.54
N LEU A 23 -8.42 5.18 2.38
CA LEU A 23 -7.52 6.30 2.12
C LEU A 23 -8.04 7.10 0.93
N TYR A 24 -8.14 8.42 1.13
CA TYR A 24 -8.48 9.38 0.09
C TYR A 24 -7.21 10.07 -0.40
N PHE A 25 -7.06 10.18 -1.72
CA PHE A 25 -5.91 10.82 -2.34
C PHE A 25 -6.39 11.60 -3.56
N GLN A 26 -5.82 12.79 -3.79
CA GLN A 26 -6.07 13.54 -5.03
C GLN A 26 -4.91 13.32 -5.98
N ALA A 27 -5.09 12.41 -6.94
CA ALA A 27 -4.18 12.31 -8.07
C ALA A 27 -4.25 13.62 -8.87
N VAL A 28 -3.09 14.22 -9.14
CA VAL A 28 -3.01 15.47 -9.91
C VAL A 28 -2.79 15.09 -11.37
N GLY A 29 -3.73 15.43 -12.26
CA GLY A 29 -3.61 15.18 -13.71
C GLY A 29 -4.14 13.82 -14.17
N GLU A 30 -3.55 13.25 -15.23
CA GLU A 30 -3.96 11.98 -15.87
C GLU A 30 -3.24 10.74 -15.30
N GLU A 31 -2.56 10.87 -14.16
CA GLU A 31 -1.80 9.76 -13.57
C GLU A 31 -2.72 8.63 -13.08
N ALA A 32 -2.30 7.38 -13.30
CA ALA A 32 -2.99 6.22 -12.77
C ALA A 32 -2.99 6.24 -11.23
N ALA A 33 -4.15 6.00 -10.63
CA ALA A 33 -4.35 6.02 -9.18
C ALA A 33 -3.36 5.12 -8.42
N GLU A 34 -3.00 3.97 -8.99
CA GLU A 34 -2.02 3.04 -8.41
C GLU A 34 -0.61 3.64 -8.35
N SER A 35 -0.20 4.39 -9.37
CA SER A 35 1.13 5.00 -9.44
C SER A 35 1.25 6.14 -8.43
N PHE A 36 0.25 7.04 -8.42
CA PHE A 36 0.22 8.14 -7.47
C PHE A 36 0.23 7.64 -6.01
N LEU A 37 -0.64 6.66 -5.71
CA LEU A 37 -0.72 6.10 -4.37
C LEU A 37 0.57 5.35 -4.00
N ALA A 38 1.17 4.63 -4.93
CA ALA A 38 2.45 3.97 -4.69
C ALA A 38 3.56 4.95 -4.36
N GLU A 39 3.67 6.07 -5.07
CA GLU A 39 4.65 7.13 -4.80
C GLU A 39 4.40 7.76 -3.42
N PHE A 40 3.15 8.15 -3.15
CA PHE A 40 2.74 8.71 -1.85
C PHE A 40 3.13 7.79 -0.69
N ILE A 41 2.79 6.50 -0.79
CA ILE A 41 3.12 5.51 0.25
C ILE A 41 4.63 5.33 0.32
N ALA A 42 5.33 5.17 -0.82
CA ALA A 42 6.77 4.93 -0.85
C ALA A 42 7.58 6.04 -0.16
N GLU A 43 7.18 7.30 -0.29
CA GLU A 43 7.83 8.44 0.36
C GLU A 43 7.83 8.39 1.89
N GLU A 44 6.84 7.74 2.49
CA GLU A 44 6.80 7.56 3.94
C GLU A 44 7.87 6.60 4.46
N PHE A 45 8.39 5.75 3.57
CA PHE A 45 9.30 4.65 3.87
C PHE A 45 10.71 4.89 3.33
N VAL A 46 10.83 5.55 2.17
CA VAL A 46 12.08 5.72 1.45
C VAL A 46 12.14 7.16 0.89
N PRO A 47 13.22 7.92 1.11
CA PRO A 47 13.35 9.25 0.52
C PRO A 47 13.32 9.20 -1.01
N ARG A 48 12.72 10.22 -1.67
CA ARG A 48 12.75 10.37 -3.13
C ARG A 48 14.16 10.33 -3.74
N SER A 49 15.18 10.73 -2.98
CA SER A 49 16.59 10.69 -3.38
C SER A 49 17.22 9.29 -3.35
N ASN A 50 16.53 8.29 -2.80
CA ASN A 50 17.04 6.93 -2.75
C ASN A 50 17.13 6.33 -4.17
N PRO A 51 18.24 5.71 -4.57
CA PRO A 51 18.39 5.15 -5.91
C PRO A 51 17.37 4.05 -6.23
N ASN A 52 16.76 3.43 -5.21
CA ASN A 52 15.73 2.41 -5.38
C ASN A 52 14.31 2.97 -5.34
N PHE A 53 14.10 4.27 -5.17
CA PHE A 53 12.78 4.87 -4.98
C PHE A 53 11.80 4.49 -6.11
N SER A 54 12.21 4.64 -7.37
CA SER A 54 11.38 4.23 -8.54
C SER A 54 10.99 2.75 -8.47
N LYS A 55 11.94 1.88 -8.11
CA LYS A 55 11.70 0.43 -8.02
C LYS A 55 10.72 0.08 -6.89
N VAL A 56 10.76 0.82 -5.78
CA VAL A 56 9.80 0.66 -4.69
C VAL A 56 8.40 1.11 -5.13
N CYS A 57 8.31 2.25 -5.82
CA CYS A 57 7.05 2.74 -6.39
C CYS A 57 6.44 1.73 -7.36
N GLU A 58 7.24 1.18 -8.29
CA GLU A 58 6.80 0.13 -9.22
C GLU A 58 6.28 -1.12 -8.49
N GLY A 59 7.01 -1.57 -7.45
CA GLY A 59 6.61 -2.70 -6.63
C GLY A 59 5.29 -2.47 -5.89
N PHE A 60 5.10 -1.27 -5.34
CA PHE A 60 3.86 -0.89 -4.65
C PHE A 60 2.69 -0.73 -5.62
N ALA A 61 2.90 -0.09 -6.78
CA ALA A 61 1.88 0.06 -7.81
C ALA A 61 1.41 -1.31 -8.34
N GLY A 62 2.36 -2.23 -8.58
CA GLY A 62 2.05 -3.60 -8.97
C GLY A 62 1.26 -4.36 -7.90
N ALA A 63 1.61 -4.18 -6.62
CA ALA A 63 0.89 -4.80 -5.52
C ALA A 63 -0.52 -4.21 -5.34
N LEU A 64 -0.71 -2.89 -5.46
CA LEU A 64 -2.03 -2.25 -5.41
C LEU A 64 -2.94 -2.75 -6.54
N ARG A 65 -2.40 -2.84 -7.76
CA ARG A 65 -3.12 -3.39 -8.92
C ARG A 65 -3.53 -4.84 -8.68
N SER A 66 -2.61 -5.68 -8.21
CA SER A 66 -2.88 -7.08 -7.89
C SER A 66 -3.91 -7.24 -6.76
N LEU A 67 -3.86 -6.40 -5.72
CA LEU A 67 -4.88 -6.38 -4.66
C LEU A 67 -6.26 -6.00 -5.20
N HIS A 68 -6.32 -5.07 -6.16
CA HIS A 68 -7.56 -4.65 -6.81
C HIS A 68 -8.13 -5.79 -7.68
N GLU A 69 -7.29 -6.41 -8.51
CA GLU A 69 -7.65 -7.58 -9.33
C GLU A 69 -8.12 -8.78 -8.48
N LYS A 70 -7.54 -8.96 -7.28
CA LYS A 70 -7.95 -9.98 -6.30
C LYS A 70 -9.23 -9.63 -5.54
N GLY A 71 -9.80 -8.43 -5.73
CA GLY A 71 -10.99 -7.97 -5.01
C GLY A 71 -10.77 -7.67 -3.52
N LEU A 72 -9.52 -7.43 -3.12
CA LEU A 72 -9.14 -7.10 -1.74
C LEU A 72 -9.20 -5.60 -1.46
N VAL A 73 -9.02 -4.81 -2.51
CA VAL A 73 -9.22 -3.35 -2.47
C VAL A 73 -10.13 -2.93 -3.62
N VAL A 74 -10.86 -1.84 -3.40
CA VAL A 74 -11.60 -1.13 -4.43
C VAL A 74 -10.89 0.20 -4.64
N MET A 75 -10.54 0.51 -5.89
CA MET A 75 -9.96 1.79 -6.29
C MET A 75 -10.94 2.51 -7.21
N ARG A 76 -11.38 3.71 -6.81
CA ARG A 76 -12.34 4.51 -7.58
C ARG A 76 -11.98 5.98 -7.46
N GLY A 77 -11.64 6.61 -8.59
CA GLY A 77 -11.27 8.02 -8.63
C GLY A 77 -10.14 8.33 -7.64
N PHE A 78 -10.51 8.97 -6.54
CA PHE A 78 -9.62 9.53 -5.50
C PHE A 78 -9.65 8.73 -4.19
N GLU A 79 -10.07 7.47 -4.24
CA GLU A 79 -10.26 6.64 -3.06
C GLU A 79 -9.73 5.23 -3.28
N VAL A 80 -9.02 4.71 -2.28
CA VAL A 80 -8.79 3.28 -2.08
C VAL A 80 -9.47 2.82 -0.80
N MET A 81 -10.18 1.71 -0.87
CA MET A 81 -10.89 1.13 0.27
C MET A 81 -10.66 -0.38 0.32
N LEU A 82 -10.42 -0.90 1.51
CA LEU A 82 -10.38 -2.33 1.74
C LEU A 82 -11.78 -2.91 1.66
N THR A 83 -11.94 -4.02 0.94
CA THR A 83 -13.16 -4.84 1.02
C THR A 83 -13.24 -5.53 2.38
N GLU A 84 -14.37 -6.16 2.70
CA GLU A 84 -14.48 -6.96 3.93
C GLU A 84 -13.46 -8.11 3.97
N GLU A 85 -13.13 -8.69 2.82
CA GLU A 85 -12.03 -9.65 2.69
C GLU A 85 -10.67 -9.00 2.93
N GLY A 86 -10.42 -7.84 2.32
CA GLY A 86 -9.18 -7.08 2.52
C GLY A 86 -8.95 -6.69 3.97
N LYS A 87 -9.99 -6.26 4.69
CA LYS A 87 -9.93 -5.94 6.12
C LYS A 87 -9.61 -7.17 6.96
N ARG A 88 -10.23 -8.31 6.67
CA ARG A 88 -9.96 -9.57 7.39
C ARG A 88 -8.50 -9.99 7.24
N LEU A 89 -7.98 -9.94 6.01
CA LEU A 89 -6.57 -10.24 5.75
C LEU A 89 -5.63 -9.22 6.39
N ALA A 90 -5.97 -7.93 6.34
CA ALA A 90 -5.20 -6.89 7.02
C ALA A 90 -5.12 -7.14 8.53
N SER A 91 -6.25 -7.46 9.17
CA SER A 91 -6.30 -7.76 10.61
C SER A 91 -5.58 -9.05 11.02
N SER A 92 -5.24 -9.91 10.05
CA SER A 92 -4.43 -11.11 10.30
C SER A 92 -2.95 -10.81 10.49
N VAL A 93 -2.51 -9.60 10.12
CA VAL A 93 -1.15 -9.11 10.37
C VAL A 93 -1.16 -8.45 11.75
N PRO A 94 -0.48 -9.00 12.76
CA PRO A 94 -0.40 -8.36 14.08
C PRO A 94 0.12 -6.92 13.98
N GLN A 95 -0.47 -6.01 14.77
CA GLN A 95 -0.11 -4.60 14.71
C GLN A 95 1.37 -4.38 15.03
N GLU A 96 1.94 -5.18 15.92
CA GLU A 96 3.36 -5.19 16.27
C GLU A 96 4.24 -5.57 15.08
N GLU A 97 3.87 -6.62 14.34
CA GLU A 97 4.59 -7.06 13.13
C GLU A 97 4.59 -5.94 12.08
N TYR A 98 3.42 -5.31 11.85
CA TYR A 98 3.31 -4.14 10.98
C TYR A 98 4.24 -3.00 11.42
N LYS A 99 4.24 -2.66 12.71
CA LYS A 99 5.10 -1.60 13.26
C LYS A 99 6.58 -1.92 13.10
N GLU A 100 6.99 -3.18 13.25
CA GLU A 100 8.38 -3.60 13.02
C GLU A 100 8.79 -3.46 11.57
N VAL A 101 7.94 -3.89 10.63
CA VAL A 101 8.20 -3.73 9.19
C VAL A 101 8.31 -2.24 8.83
N LYS A 102 7.41 -1.38 9.32
CA LYS A 102 7.46 0.09 9.14
C LYS A 102 8.77 0.69 9.69
N LYS A 103 9.24 0.22 10.85
CA LYS A 103 10.51 0.68 11.44
C LYS A 103 11.72 0.32 10.57
N LYS A 104 11.77 -0.88 10.01
CA LYS A 104 12.88 -1.33 9.15
C LYS A 104 13.04 -0.41 7.93
N PHE A 105 11.94 -0.01 7.32
CA PHE A 105 11.97 0.96 6.22
C PHE A 105 12.51 2.33 6.66
N ARG A 106 12.02 2.88 7.79
CA ARG A 106 12.46 4.19 8.31
C ARG A 106 13.91 4.25 8.80
N GLN A 107 14.48 3.11 9.22
CA GLN A 107 15.86 3.04 9.72
C GLN A 107 16.91 2.93 8.61
N THR A 108 16.50 2.76 7.34
CA THR A 108 17.42 2.73 6.19
C THR A 108 17.80 4.15 5.72
N LYS A 109 17.99 5.07 6.68
CA LYS A 109 18.46 6.44 6.44
C LYS A 109 19.95 6.49 6.20
#